data_AF-A0A7W3VXI4-F1
#
_entry.id   AF-A0A7W3VXI4-F1
#
_cell.length_a   1.000
_cell.length_b   1.000
_cell.length_c   1.000
_cell.angle_alpha   90.00
_cell.angle_beta   90.00
_cell.angle_gamma   90.00
#
_symmetry.space_group_name_H-M   'P 1'
#
loop_
_entity.id
_entity.type
_entity.pdbx_description
1 polymer ?
#
loop_
_entity_poly.entity_id
_entity_poly.type
_entity_poly.pdbx_seq_one_letter_code
_entity_poly.pdbx_strand_id
1 'polypeptide(L)'
;MPTVTTRSWARPVVAVLGLVYLVLGIAGFFVPETAHAGHDTTRVIWLFSSSTVLNIVHTALGLLGVLAARKLSGAVAYCWVLFVAFTGLTAYGILATAFSTARDDPVNLNWADNWLHGLTALVALAVALGGSRERA
;
A
#
# COMPACT_ATOMS: atom_id res chain seq x y z
N MET A 1 22.16 -23.62 27.34
CA MET A 1 22.18 -22.28 26.72
C MET A 1 20.75 -21.92 26.37
N PRO A 2 20.24 -20.73 26.72
CA PRO A 2 18.90 -20.31 26.30
C PRO A 2 18.89 -20.01 24.81
N THR A 3 18.03 -20.68 24.05
CA THR A 3 17.78 -20.35 22.64
C THR A 3 16.97 -19.07 22.57
N VAL A 4 17.54 -18.00 22.01
CA VAL A 4 16.79 -16.78 21.71
C VAL A 4 15.83 -17.08 20.58
N THR A 5 14.57 -17.33 20.93
CA THR A 5 13.49 -17.50 19.95
C THR A 5 13.20 -16.16 19.29
N THR A 6 13.76 -15.95 18.10
CA THR A 6 13.46 -14.78 17.27
C THR A 6 11.96 -14.80 16.92
N ARG A 7 11.20 -13.89 17.53
CA ARG A 7 9.77 -13.77 17.30
C ARG A 7 9.54 -13.22 15.89
N SER A 8 9.06 -14.06 14.96
CA SER A 8 8.81 -13.67 13.57
C SER A 8 7.85 -12.47 13.48
N TRP A 9 8.40 -11.28 13.24
CA TRP A 9 7.70 -10.00 13.27
C TRP A 9 7.04 -9.67 11.92
N ALA A 10 7.44 -10.36 10.85
CA ALA A 10 6.86 -10.19 9.52
C ALA A 10 5.35 -10.46 9.45
N ARG A 11 4.86 -11.48 10.19
CA ARG A 11 3.43 -11.85 10.18
C ARG A 11 2.51 -10.77 10.75
N PRO A 12 2.73 -10.22 11.97
CA PRO A 12 1.90 -9.14 12.47
C PRO A 12 2.02 -7.85 11.64
N VAL A 13 3.21 -7.51 11.12
CA VAL A 13 3.35 -6.33 10.23
C VAL A 13 2.54 -6.49 8.95
N VAL A 14 2.61 -7.66 8.29
CA VAL A 14 1.79 -7.94 7.10
C VAL A 14 0.29 -7.95 7.39
N ALA A 15 -0.12 -8.43 8.57
CA ALA A 15 -1.52 -8.36 9.00
C ALA A 15 -1.99 -6.90 9.15
N VAL A 16 -1.18 -6.03 9.76
CA VAL A 16 -1.49 -4.61 9.92
C VAL A 16 -1.53 -3.90 8.56
N LEU A 17 -0.53 -4.09 7.70
CA LEU A 17 -0.52 -3.51 6.35
C LEU A 17 -1.74 -3.98 5.54
N GLY A 18 -2.04 -5.28 5.56
CA GLY A 18 -3.22 -5.84 4.90
C GLY A 18 -4.52 -5.23 5.41
N LEU A 19 -4.67 -5.09 6.73
CA LEU A 19 -5.85 -4.47 7.33
C LEU A 19 -5.98 -2.97 6.97
N VAL A 20 -4.88 -2.21 7.01
CA VAL A 20 -4.86 -0.79 6.64
C VAL A 20 -5.30 -0.61 5.19
N TYR A 21 -4.71 -1.35 4.24
CA TYR A 21 -5.12 -1.25 2.83
C TYR A 21 -6.54 -1.74 2.56
N LEU A 22 -6.99 -2.76 3.28
CA LEU A 22 -8.37 -3.23 3.17
C LEU A 22 -9.36 -2.17 3.67
N VAL A 23 -9.06 -1.50 4.79
CA VAL A 23 -9.86 -0.38 5.31
C VAL A 23 -9.83 0.81 4.36
N LEU A 24 -8.66 1.20 3.84
CA LEU A 24 -8.54 2.31 2.88
C LEU A 24 -9.35 2.05 1.61
N GLY A 25 -9.20 0.87 0.99
CA GLY A 25 -9.90 0.50 -0.22
C GLY A 25 -11.42 0.42 -0.04
N ILE A 26 -11.89 -0.22 1.04
CA ILE A 26 -13.32 -0.31 1.35
C ILE A 26 -13.89 1.08 1.66
N ALA A 27 -13.22 1.89 2.49
CA ALA A 27 -13.68 3.24 2.83
C ALA A 27 -13.71 4.17 1.60
N GLY A 28 -12.76 4.03 0.68
CA GLY A 28 -12.68 4.79 -0.55
C GLY A 28 -13.93 4.63 -1.44
N PHE A 29 -14.53 3.44 -1.51
CA PHE A 29 -15.79 3.24 -2.25
C PHE A 29 -17.00 3.98 -1.65
N PHE A 30 -16.95 4.35 -0.37
CA PHE A 30 -18.01 5.13 0.28
C PHE A 30 -17.79 6.65 0.20
N VAL A 31 -16.67 7.11 -0.36
CA VAL A 31 -16.39 8.54 -0.58
C VAL A 31 -16.42 8.85 -2.08
N PRO A 32 -17.27 9.79 -2.54
CA PRO A 32 -17.46 10.05 -3.96
C PRO A 32 -16.17 10.40 -4.71
N GLU A 33 -16.00 9.81 -5.90
CA GLU A 33 -15.07 10.29 -6.93
C GLU A 33 -15.45 11.72 -7.31
N THR A 34 -14.81 12.69 -6.67
CA THR A 34 -15.02 14.11 -6.93
C THR A 34 -14.07 14.56 -8.02
N ALA A 35 -14.40 14.16 -9.25
CA ALA A 35 -13.65 14.49 -10.45
C ALA A 35 -13.61 16.01 -10.70
N HIS A 36 -12.42 16.59 -10.60
CA HIS A 36 -11.94 17.69 -11.46
C HIS A 36 -12.76 18.99 -11.49
N ALA A 37 -13.27 19.45 -10.35
CA ALA A 37 -13.59 20.86 -10.13
C ALA A 37 -12.46 21.52 -9.31
N GLY A 38 -11.87 22.61 -9.81
CA GLY A 38 -10.62 23.15 -9.27
C GLY A 38 -10.69 23.68 -7.82
N HIS A 39 -9.53 23.66 -7.16
CA HIS A 39 -9.26 24.08 -5.77
C HIS A 39 -9.66 23.11 -4.63
N ASP A 40 -8.62 22.42 -4.11
CA ASP A 40 -8.33 22.19 -2.68
C ASP A 40 -9.18 21.28 -1.76
N THR A 41 -10.22 20.57 -2.24
CA THR A 41 -11.11 19.81 -1.31
C THR A 41 -11.49 18.35 -1.66
N THR A 42 -10.73 17.64 -2.50
CA THR A 42 -10.90 16.18 -2.73
C THR A 42 -10.15 15.35 -1.70
N ARG A 43 -10.86 14.81 -0.68
CA ARG A 43 -10.22 14.10 0.45
C ARG A 43 -11.03 12.91 0.95
N VAL A 44 -10.45 11.72 0.88
CA VAL A 44 -10.88 10.55 1.67
C VAL A 44 -10.02 10.51 2.93
N ILE A 45 -10.66 10.45 4.10
CA ILE A 45 -9.99 10.56 5.40
C ILE A 45 -9.07 11.81 5.51
N TRP A 46 -9.52 12.94 4.98
CA TRP A 46 -8.83 14.24 4.99
C TRP A 46 -7.48 14.35 4.25
N LEU A 47 -6.92 13.27 3.68
CA LEU A 47 -5.61 13.32 3.01
C LEU A 47 -5.48 12.48 1.73
N PHE A 48 -6.13 11.32 1.62
CA PHE A 48 -5.89 10.38 0.52
C PHE A 48 -6.87 10.58 -0.63
N SER A 49 -6.45 10.25 -1.85
CA SER A 49 -7.33 10.28 -3.01
C SER A 49 -8.20 9.03 -3.09
N SER A 50 -9.28 9.09 -3.88
CA SER A 50 -10.12 7.95 -4.20
C SER A 50 -10.48 7.95 -5.67
N SER A 51 -10.17 6.83 -6.30
CA SER A 51 -10.66 6.43 -7.61
C SER A 51 -11.07 4.96 -7.50
N THR A 52 -12.01 4.53 -8.32
CA THR A 52 -12.49 3.15 -8.41
C THR A 52 -11.32 2.20 -8.63
N VAL A 53 -10.35 2.58 -9.48
CA VAL A 53 -9.12 1.83 -9.73
C VAL A 53 -8.28 1.71 -8.45
N LEU A 54 -7.99 2.82 -7.76
CA LEU A 54 -7.18 2.81 -6.54
C LEU A 54 -7.86 2.03 -5.41
N ASN A 55 -9.16 2.15 -5.25
CA ASN A 55 -9.95 1.44 -4.23
C ASN A 55 -9.99 -0.07 -4.48
N ILE A 56 -10.12 -0.51 -5.74
CA ILE A 56 -9.97 -1.92 -6.13
C ILE A 56 -8.57 -2.42 -5.77
N VAL A 57 -7.52 -1.66 -6.13
CA VAL A 57 -6.12 -2.03 -5.86
C VAL A 57 -5.86 -2.13 -4.35
N HIS A 58 -6.25 -1.15 -3.55
CA HIS A 58 -6.12 -1.17 -2.09
C HIS A 58 -6.90 -2.32 -1.46
N THR A 59 -8.14 -2.56 -1.88
CA THR A 59 -8.96 -3.68 -1.38
C THR A 59 -8.32 -5.04 -1.71
N ALA A 60 -7.84 -5.22 -2.94
CA ALA A 60 -7.18 -6.45 -3.37
C ALA A 60 -5.85 -6.69 -2.64
N LEU A 61 -4.99 -5.68 -2.55
CA LEU A 61 -3.74 -5.76 -1.78
C LEU A 61 -4.02 -6.02 -0.29
N GLY A 62 -5.01 -5.34 0.29
CA GLY A 62 -5.41 -5.52 1.67
C GLY A 62 -5.86 -6.95 1.98
N LEU A 63 -6.75 -7.49 1.15
CA LEU A 63 -7.20 -8.88 1.25
C LEU A 63 -6.03 -9.86 1.10
N LEU A 64 -5.16 -9.67 0.11
CA LEU A 64 -3.96 -10.49 -0.09
C LEU A 64 -3.03 -10.44 1.13
N GLY A 65 -2.86 -9.27 1.78
CA GLY A 65 -2.07 -9.13 3.00
C GLY A 65 -2.64 -9.91 4.18
N VAL A 66 -3.95 -9.80 4.43
CA VAL A 66 -4.65 -10.57 5.48
C VAL A 66 -4.53 -12.08 5.24
N LEU A 67 -4.63 -12.53 3.98
CA LEU A 67 -4.43 -13.94 3.61
C LEU A 67 -2.96 -14.38 3.78
N ALA A 68 -2.00 -13.53 3.39
CA ALA A 68 -0.56 -13.80 3.44
C ALA A 68 -0.01 -13.89 4.88
N ALA A 69 -0.52 -13.09 5.81
CA ALA A 69 -0.10 -13.08 7.22
C ALA A 69 -0.25 -14.44 7.94
N ARG A 70 -1.08 -15.34 7.40
CA ARG A 70 -1.32 -16.69 7.94
C ARG A 70 -0.05 -17.54 8.03
N LYS A 71 0.93 -17.34 7.14
CA LYS A 71 2.20 -18.11 7.11
C LYS A 71 3.39 -17.15 6.89
N LEU A 72 4.51 -17.37 7.59
CA LEU A 72 5.76 -16.61 7.34
C LEU A 72 6.17 -16.68 5.86
N SER A 73 6.13 -17.91 5.32
CA SER A 73 5.46 -18.27 4.06
C SER A 73 5.06 -17.14 3.10
N GLY A 74 3.76 -16.83 3.10
CA GLY A 74 3.16 -15.80 2.27
C GLY A 74 3.54 -14.39 2.68
N ALA A 75 3.78 -14.12 3.98
CA ALA A 75 4.10 -12.79 4.47
C ALA A 75 5.33 -12.17 3.77
N VAL A 76 6.44 -12.92 3.63
CA VAL A 76 7.64 -12.43 2.92
C VAL A 76 7.40 -12.27 1.42
N ALA A 77 6.66 -13.19 0.79
CA ALA A 77 6.35 -13.11 -0.64
C ALA A 77 5.45 -11.89 -0.95
N TYR A 78 4.45 -11.64 -0.11
CA TYR A 78 3.58 -10.47 -0.18
C TYR A 78 4.37 -9.17 0.03
N CYS A 79 5.34 -9.14 0.95
CA CYS A 79 6.21 -7.97 1.10
C CYS A 79 7.05 -7.67 -0.14
N TRP A 80 7.55 -8.68 -0.87
CA TRP A 80 8.21 -8.46 -2.16
C TRP A 80 7.25 -7.88 -3.21
N VAL A 81 6.01 -8.39 -3.27
CA VAL A 81 4.96 -7.85 -4.17
C VAL A 81 4.64 -6.40 -3.82
N LEU A 82 4.45 -6.07 -2.53
CA LEU A 82 4.20 -4.70 -2.09
C LEU A 82 5.36 -3.76 -2.40
N PHE A 83 6.61 -4.19 -2.17
CA PHE A 83 7.78 -3.38 -2.48
C PHE A 83 7.82 -3.00 -3.96
N VAL A 84 7.67 -3.97 -4.87
CA VAL A 84 7.68 -3.71 -6.32
C VAL A 84 6.48 -2.85 -6.74
N ALA A 85 5.27 -3.22 -6.31
CA ALA A 85 4.05 -2.53 -6.69
C ALA A 85 4.04 -1.06 -6.21
N PHE A 86 4.34 -0.81 -4.94
CA PHE A 86 4.32 0.56 -4.40
C PHE A 86 5.55 1.39 -4.78
N THR A 87 6.72 0.80 -5.06
CA THR A 87 7.82 1.55 -5.68
C THR A 87 7.42 2.03 -7.07
N GLY A 88 6.81 1.15 -7.89
CA GLY A 88 6.28 1.52 -9.20
C GLY A 88 5.18 2.59 -9.11
N LEU A 89 4.26 2.47 -8.15
CA LEU A 89 3.18 3.44 -7.94
C LEU A 89 3.69 4.81 -7.44
N THR A 90 4.71 4.81 -6.57
CA THR A 90 5.39 6.04 -6.10
C THR A 90 6.12 6.75 -7.24
N ALA A 91 6.79 5.99 -8.12
CA ALA A 91 7.41 6.54 -9.32
C ALA A 91 6.36 7.09 -10.29
N TYR A 92 5.26 6.35 -10.50
CA TYR A 92 4.14 6.80 -11.32
C TYR A 92 3.55 8.12 -10.81
N GLY A 93 3.27 8.26 -9.51
CA GLY A 93 2.72 9.52 -8.97
C GLY A 93 3.67 10.72 -9.08
N ILE A 94 4.99 10.52 -8.94
CA ILE A 94 6.00 11.56 -9.19
C ILE A 94 5.96 11.98 -10.66
N LEU A 95 5.99 11.03 -11.60
CA LEU A 95 5.96 11.30 -13.04
C LEU A 95 4.63 11.92 -13.47
N ALA A 96 3.50 11.47 -12.92
CA ALA A 96 2.18 12.00 -13.20
C ALA A 96 2.09 13.47 -12.77
N THR A 97 2.55 13.79 -11.57
CA THR A 97 2.61 15.18 -11.07
C THR A 97 3.52 16.07 -11.94
N ALA A 98 4.60 15.52 -12.49
CA ALA A 98 5.58 16.27 -13.27
C ALA A 98 5.21 16.47 -14.75
N PHE A 99 4.39 15.58 -15.34
CA PHE A 99 4.22 15.50 -16.80
C PHE A 99 2.76 15.39 -17.29
N SER A 100 1.77 15.09 -16.42
CA SER A 100 0.39 14.84 -16.85
C SER A 100 -0.48 16.11 -16.81
N THR A 101 -1.46 16.20 -17.72
CA THR A 101 -2.61 17.08 -17.51
C THR A 101 -3.62 16.38 -16.60
N ALA A 102 -4.40 17.14 -15.82
CA ALA A 102 -5.30 16.56 -14.82
C ALA A 102 -6.32 15.55 -15.41
N ARG A 103 -6.65 15.63 -16.71
CA ARG A 103 -7.60 14.71 -17.37
C ARG A 103 -7.02 13.32 -17.68
N ASP A 104 -5.71 13.14 -17.63
CA ASP A 104 -5.02 11.94 -18.12
C ASP A 104 -4.47 11.04 -16.99
N ASP A 105 -4.83 11.28 -15.73
CA ASP A 105 -4.48 10.41 -14.58
C ASP A 105 -5.65 9.47 -14.21
N PRO A 106 -5.67 8.21 -14.69
CA PRO A 106 -6.70 7.23 -14.34
C PRO A 106 -6.55 6.63 -12.94
N VAL A 107 -5.42 6.87 -12.25
CA VAL A 107 -5.20 6.41 -10.86
C VAL A 107 -5.62 7.50 -9.87
N ASN A 108 -5.48 8.76 -10.26
CA ASN A 108 -5.76 9.97 -9.47
C ASN A 108 -4.95 9.99 -8.18
N LEU A 109 -3.62 9.93 -8.28
CA LEU A 109 -2.73 9.93 -7.11
C LEU A 109 -2.43 11.34 -6.62
N ASN A 110 -2.64 11.60 -5.33
CA ASN A 110 -2.15 12.81 -4.70
C ASN A 110 -0.83 12.58 -3.94
N TRP A 111 -0.24 13.66 -3.42
CA TRP A 111 1.06 13.60 -2.75
C TRP A 111 1.06 12.75 -1.46
N ALA A 112 -0.05 12.72 -0.71
CA ALA A 112 -0.19 11.89 0.48
C ALA A 112 -0.28 10.40 0.13
N ASP A 113 -0.99 10.04 -0.95
CA ASP A 113 -0.99 8.67 -1.48
C ASP A 113 0.45 8.24 -1.82
N ASN A 114 1.17 9.12 -2.52
CA ASN A 114 2.54 8.86 -2.96
C ASN A 114 3.51 8.63 -1.78
N TRP A 115 3.35 9.38 -0.68
CA TRP A 115 4.09 9.13 0.57
C TRP A 115 3.71 7.81 1.24
N LEU A 116 2.42 7.46 1.28
CA LEU A 116 1.94 6.20 1.83
C LEU A 116 2.51 5.00 1.05
N HIS A 117 2.53 5.08 -0.28
CA HIS A 117 3.14 4.06 -1.14
C HIS A 117 4.64 3.95 -0.91
N GLY A 118 5.37 5.08 -0.92
CA GLY A 118 6.82 5.10 -0.72
C GLY A 118 7.23 4.55 0.65
N LEU A 119 6.57 4.98 1.73
CA LEU A 119 6.84 4.49 3.08
C LEU A 119 6.52 2.99 3.21
N THR A 120 5.41 2.53 2.63
CA THR A 120 5.05 1.12 2.67
C THR A 120 6.02 0.27 1.86
N ALA A 121 6.52 0.74 0.72
CA ALA A 121 7.54 0.04 -0.05
C ALA A 121 8.80 -0.20 0.79
N LEU A 122 9.26 0.82 1.56
CA LEU A 122 10.40 0.70 2.47
C LEU A 122 10.13 -0.28 3.63
N VAL A 123 8.96 -0.21 4.27
CA VAL A 123 8.56 -1.15 5.32
C VAL A 123 8.50 -2.59 4.78
N ALA A 124 7.89 -2.77 3.62
CA ALA A 124 7.78 -4.07 2.97
C ALA A 124 9.15 -4.64 2.61
N LEU A 125 10.08 -3.84 2.07
CA LEU A 125 11.46 -4.25 1.80
C LEU A 125 12.18 -4.69 3.09
N ALA A 126 12.10 -3.90 4.16
CA ALA A 126 12.73 -4.23 5.45
C ALA A 126 12.17 -5.55 6.03
N VAL A 127 10.86 -5.74 5.98
CA VAL A 127 10.19 -6.99 6.41
C VAL A 127 10.57 -8.17 5.51
N ALA A 128 10.64 -7.98 4.19
CA ALA A 128 11.01 -9.02 3.25
C ALA A 128 12.45 -9.51 3.50
N LEU A 129 13.40 -8.59 3.67
CA LEU A 129 14.79 -8.90 3.98
C LEU A 129 14.94 -9.60 5.34
N GLY A 130 14.27 -9.10 6.39
CA GLY A 130 14.28 -9.71 7.72
C GLY A 130 13.66 -11.11 7.74
N GLY A 131 12.43 -11.25 7.24
CA GLY A 131 11.72 -12.53 7.19
C GLY A 131 12.29 -13.54 6.20
N SER A 132 13.15 -13.12 5.25
CA SER A 132 13.94 -14.04 4.42
C SER A 132 15.10 -14.65 5.20
N ARG A 133 15.72 -13.90 6.12
CA ARG A 133 16.78 -14.40 7.01
C ARG A 133 16.26 -15.37 8.07
N GLU A 134 15.00 -15.24 8.49
CA GLU A 134 14.32 -16.20 9.39
C GLU A 134 14.03 -17.58 8.77
N ARG A 135 14.49 -17.84 7.53
CA ARG A 135 14.23 -19.10 6.77
C ARG A 135 15.49 -19.83 6.33
N ALA A 136 16.63 -19.15 6.40
CA ALA A 136 17.93 -19.68 6.01
C ALA A 136 18.58 -20.33 7.23
#